data_AF-A0A1E5LD90-F1
#
_entry.id   AF-A0A1E5LD90-F1
#
_cell.length_a   1.000
_cell.length_b   1.000
_cell.length_c   1.000
_cell.angle_alpha   90.00
_cell.angle_beta   90.00
_cell.angle_gamma   90.00
#
_symmetry.space_group_name_H-M   'P 1'
#
loop_
_entity.id
_entity.type
_entity.pdbx_description
1 polymer ?
#
loop_
_entity_poly.entity_id
_entity_poly.type
_entity_poly.pdbx_seq_one_letter_code
_entity_poly.pdbx_strand_id
1 'polypeptide(L)' 'MREQIPRIVEQVAKVLEQSVKWIVLMILVVSSVSIIVFFQSNYFAEHLIARTVPLAIVIGCSSIAVSILFRK' A
#
# COMPACT_ATOMS: atom_id res chain seq x y z
N MET A 1 -27.00 -27.97 -10.55
CA MET A 1 -26.34 -27.58 -9.28
C MET A 1 -24.79 -27.54 -9.32
N ARG A 2 -24.11 -28.06 -10.36
CA ARG A 2 -22.62 -28.02 -10.46
C ARG A 2 -22.02 -26.72 -11.03
N GLU A 3 -22.83 -25.85 -11.65
CA GLU A 3 -22.35 -24.61 -12.29
C GLU A 3 -22.36 -23.36 -11.40
N GLN A 4 -22.92 -23.42 -10.20
CA GLN A 4 -22.90 -22.28 -9.25
C GLN A 4 -21.56 -22.16 -8.51
N ILE A 5 -20.86 -23.28 -8.28
CA ILE A 5 -19.56 -23.34 -7.61
C ILE A 5 -18.50 -22.45 -8.28
N PRO A 6 -18.31 -22.48 -9.62
CA PRO A 6 -17.30 -21.63 -10.27
C PRO A 6 -17.59 -20.13 -10.16
N ARG A 7 -18.86 -19.72 -10.13
CA ARG A 7 -19.24 -18.29 -10.05
C ARG A 7 -18.91 -17.68 -8.69
N ILE A 8 -19.12 -18.42 -7.61
CA ILE A 8 -18.82 -17.94 -6.25
C ILE A 8 -17.30 -17.76 -6.07
N VAL A 9 -16.50 -18.72 -6.55
CA VAL A 9 -15.04 -18.64 -6.48
C VAL A 9 -14.50 -17.44 -7.26
N GLU A 10 -15.02 -17.19 -8.46
CA GLU A 10 -14.62 -16.04 -9.27
C GLU A 10 -15.02 -14.70 -8.62
N GLN A 11 -16.19 -14.64 -8.01
CA GLN A 11 -16.68 -13.44 -7.33
C GLN A 11 -15.87 -13.15 -6.05
N VAL A 12 -15.51 -14.18 -5.28
CA VAL A 12 -14.61 -14.07 -4.13
C VAL A 12 -13.22 -13.62 -4.56
N ALA A 13 -12.67 -14.17 -5.65
CA ALA A 13 -11.37 -13.77 -6.19
C ALA A 13 -11.35 -12.30 -6.61
N LYS A 14 -12.40 -11.82 -7.27
CA LYS A 14 -12.56 -10.41 -7.66
C LYS A 14 -12.61 -9.48 -6.44
N VAL A 15 -13.37 -9.85 -5.41
CA VAL A 15 -13.44 -9.05 -4.16
C VAL A 15 -12.09 -9.04 -3.46
N LEU A 16 -11.41 -10.19 -3.38
CA LEU A 16 -10.08 -10.31 -2.78
C LEU A 16 -9.06 -9.43 -3.50
N GLU A 17 -9.02 -9.48 -4.84
CA GLU A 17 -8.15 -8.65 -5.66
C GLU A 17 -8.39 -7.17 -5.37
N GLN A 18 -9.67 -6.74 -5.38
CA GLN A 18 -10.07 -5.37 -5.08
C GLN A 18 -9.64 -4.94 -3.68
N SER A 19 -9.83 -5.78 -2.67
CA SER A 19 -9.43 -5.53 -1.29
C SER A 19 -7.91 -5.33 -1.17
N VAL A 20 -7.11 -6.18 -1.84
CA VAL A 20 -5.66 -6.02 -1.88
C VAL A 20 -5.27 -4.67 -2.50
N LYS A 21 -5.93 -4.25 -3.59
CA LYS A 21 -5.65 -2.94 -4.20
C LYS A 21 -5.87 -1.78 -3.24
N TRP A 22 -6.97 -1.81 -2.51
CA TRP A 22 -7.30 -0.79 -1.53
C TRP A 22 -6.34 -0.77 -0.34
N ILE A 23 -5.93 -1.92 0.16
CA ILE A 23 -4.97 -2.02 1.26
C ILE A 23 -3.62 -1.43 0.85
N VAL A 24 -3.10 -1.81 -0.32
CA VAL A 24 -1.81 -1.32 -0.82
C VAL A 24 -1.87 0.20 -1.06
N LEU A 25 -2.98 0.71 -1.61
CA LEU A 25 -3.20 2.15 -1.77
C LEU A 25 -3.20 2.88 -0.42
N MET A 26 -3.90 2.36 0.58
CA MET A 26 -3.96 2.96 1.92
C MET A 26 -2.58 3.00 2.57
N ILE A 27 -1.78 1.92 2.46
CA ILE A 27 -0.41 1.89 2.97
C ILE A 27 0.44 2.98 2.31
N LEU A 28 0.33 3.13 0.98
CA LEU A 28 1.09 4.14 0.24
C LEU A 28 0.72 5.56 0.70
N VAL A 29 -0.58 5.86 0.84
CA VAL A 29 -1.06 7.18 1.26
C VAL A 29 -0.62 7.49 2.70
N VAL A 30 -0.86 6.57 3.65
CA VAL A 30 -0.51 6.76 5.06
C VAL A 30 0.99 6.93 5.23
N SER A 31 1.80 6.12 4.54
CA SER A 31 3.26 6.21 4.61
C SER A 31 3.77 7.53 4.04
N SER A 32 3.19 8.00 2.92
CA SER A 32 3.55 9.27 2.30
C SER A 32 3.21 10.46 3.20
N VAL A 33 2.00 10.49 3.76
CA VAL A 33 1.58 11.55 4.70
C VAL A 33 2.46 11.54 5.95
N SER A 34 2.76 10.36 6.48
CA SER A 34 3.63 10.22 7.66
C SER A 34 5.02 10.80 7.42
N ILE A 35 5.62 10.57 6.24
CA ILE A 35 6.93 11.13 5.92
C ILE A 35 6.89 12.66 5.84
N ILE A 36 5.83 13.23 5.26
CA ILE A 36 5.65 14.69 5.16
C ILE A 36 5.55 15.31 6.55
N VAL A 37 4.76 14.70 7.45
CA VAL A 37 4.63 15.16 8.84
C VAL A 37 5.98 15.11 9.57
N PHE A 38 6.75 14.03 9.42
CA PHE A 38 8.08 13.93 10.01
C PHE A 38 9.02 15.02 9.49
N PHE A 39 9.03 15.28 8.18
CA PHE A 39 9.84 16.34 7.57
C PHE A 39 9.48 17.75 8.05
N GLN A 40 8.19 18.03 8.31
CA GLN A 40 7.76 19.34 8.80
C GLN A 40 8.02 19.55 10.30
N SER A 41 8.20 18.48 11.08
CA SER A 41 8.25 18.55 12.55
C SER A 41 9.54 19.12 13.17
N ASN A 42 10.47 19.73 12.40
CA ASN A 42 11.71 20.36 12.90
C ASN A 42 12.51 19.47 13.88
N TYR A 43 12.49 18.16 13.67
CA TYR A 43 13.14 17.19 14.55
C TYR A 43 14.63 17.07 14.18
N PHE A 44 15.53 17.03 15.20
CA PHE A 44 16.98 16.89 15.03
C PHE A 44 17.33 15.85 13.95
N ALA A 45 18.21 16.23 13.01
CA ALA A 45 18.52 15.49 11.78
C ALA A 45 18.86 14.01 12.02
N GLU A 46 19.49 13.69 13.14
CA GLU A 46 19.90 12.34 13.51
C GLU A 46 18.71 11.40 13.79
N HIS A 47 17.66 11.91 14.43
CA HIS A 47 16.41 11.16 14.65
C HIS A 47 15.54 11.12 13.40
N LEU A 48 15.67 12.11 12.52
CA LEU A 48 14.97 12.16 11.24
C LEU A 48 15.38 10.99 10.35
N ILE A 49 16.69 10.73 10.21
CA ILE A 49 17.21 9.65 9.37
C ILE A 49 16.74 8.28 9.88
N ALA A 50 16.81 8.04 11.20
CA ALA A 50 16.43 6.77 11.80
C ALA A 50 14.97 6.34 11.55
N ARG A 51 14.05 7.31 11.39
CA ARG A 51 12.62 7.04 11.14
C ARG A 51 12.21 7.22 9.67
N THR A 52 12.89 8.11 8.94
CA THR A 52 12.57 8.43 7.55
C THR A 52 13.03 7.32 6.60
N VAL A 53 14.17 6.67 6.87
CA VAL A 53 14.70 5.61 6.01
C VAL A 53 13.75 4.40 5.91
N PRO A 54 13.27 3.81 7.04
CA PRO A 54 12.29 2.74 6.97
C PRO A 54 10.99 3.15 6.25
N LEU A 55 10.49 4.37 6.48
CA LEU A 55 9.30 4.88 5.80
C LEU A 55 9.52 5.02 4.29
N ALA A 56 10.68 5.53 3.86
CA ALA A 56 11.00 5.69 2.45
C ALA A 56 11.04 4.35 1.72
N ILE A 57 11.56 3.30 2.36
CA ILE A 57 11.54 1.93 1.84
C ILE A 57 10.09 1.44 1.67
N VAL A 58 9.24 1.63 2.68
CA VAL A 58 7.83 1.23 2.62
C VAL A 58 7.09 1.97 1.51
N ILE A 59 7.32 3.28 1.35
CA ILE A 59 6.76 4.08 0.25
C ILE A 59 7.24 3.54 -1.10
N GLY A 60 8.54 3.28 -1.26
CA GLY A 60 9.10 2.74 -2.50
C GLY A 60 8.49 1.38 -2.87
N CYS A 61 8.48 0.43 -1.93
CA CYS A 61 7.92 -0.90 -2.15
C CYS A 61 6.41 -0.85 -2.43
N SER A 62 5.65 -0.03 -1.69
CA SER A 62 4.21 0.12 -1.92
C SER A 62 3.93 0.80 -3.26
N SER A 63 4.73 1.78 -3.69
CA SER A 63 4.60 2.41 -5.00
C SER A 63 4.84 1.43 -6.15
N ILE A 64 5.82 0.53 -6.02
CA ILE A 64 6.07 -0.54 -7.00
C ILE A 64 4.90 -1.52 -7.00
N ALA A 65 4.43 -1.93 -5.82
CA ALA A 65 3.29 -2.83 -5.70
C ALA A 65 2.02 -2.24 -6.33
N VAL A 66 1.70 -0.97 -6.08
CA VAL A 66 0.61 -0.25 -6.77
C VAL A 66 0.84 -0.25 -8.28
N SER A 67 2.04 0.09 -8.74
CA SER A 67 2.33 0.17 -10.18
C SER A 67 2.11 -1.17 -10.89
N ILE A 68 2.43 -2.31 -10.25
CA ILE A 68 2.19 -3.64 -10.82
C ILE A 68 0.70 -3.99 -10.76
N LEU A 69 0.04 -3.74 -9.62
CA LEU A 69 -1.33 -4.15 -9.35
C LEU A 69 -2.39 -3.38 -10.15
N PHE A 70 -2.06 -2.15 -10.54
CA PHE A 70 -2.90 -1.26 -11.35
C PHE A 70 -2.44 -1.18 -12.82
N ARG A 71 -1.36 -1.89 -13.20
CA ARG A 71 -0.96 -2.01 -14.61
C ARG A 71 -2.01 -2.84 -15.34
N LYS A 72 -2.67 -2.22 -16.31
CA LYS A 72 -3.56 -2.88 -17.28
C LYS A 72 -2.76 -3.71 -18.28
#